data_AF-A0A4D4N2N9-F1
#
_entry.id   AF-A0A4D4N2N9-F1
#
_cell.length_a   1.000
_cell.length_b   1.000
_cell.length_c   1.000
_cell.angle_alpha   90.00
_cell.angle_beta   90.00
_cell.angle_gamma   90.00
#
_symmetry.space_group_name_H-M   'P 1'
#
loop_
_entity.id
_entity.type
_entity.pdbx_description
1 polymer ?
#
loop_
_entity_poly.entity_id
_entity_poly.type
_entity_poly.pdbx_seq_one_letter_code
_entity_poly.pdbx_strand_id
1 'polypeptide(L)'
;MIDSASPEVGLQPFLHTRVICLAAPSFALSATDGQLRGTGVDGFYDQDRRLLHTLRVLVNGQEPEPVDHGQQGPREAVFRAMCRQPGDPTSAPWLLVTRERAVRRPGSGESGDVIRLHNVNSQEARFTLSVVAATDLADVATVKAGAPVDDVGCEQVEGVARGVRWLCPRDKSRVLLRAEALTTSADGRTAPAGGLPKPELLLDREHPGRAEFRWQLCLQPDEEWSVRLLLQGKTTTVAGHPVPPRLGVPWQTPEVTGHERMAALLKRGLADLEALRLAERSSAAGEREDQFVAAGCPWFLGLFGRDSIWAARMMLPLGTDLARGTLWTLARRQGSGTTRSPRRPPDASCTNCVRPRHGTGTAWSCRPATTAPWTRHRSSSCCCTKPGNGVFPRKN
;
A
#
# COMPACT_ATOMS: atom_id res chain seq x y z
N MET A 1 -6.60 -23.73 -16.14
CA MET A 1 -5.49 -23.49 -17.08
C MET A 1 -5.47 -21.98 -17.33
N ILE A 2 -4.90 -21.16 -16.46
CA ILE A 2 -3.50 -21.05 -16.05
C ILE A 2 -3.43 -21.08 -14.51
N ASP A 3 -2.94 -22.18 -13.97
CA ASP A 3 -2.44 -22.26 -12.60
C ASP A 3 -0.92 -22.41 -12.72
N SER A 4 -0.24 -21.30 -12.98
CA SER A 4 1.22 -21.28 -13.15
C SER A 4 1.74 -19.85 -13.04
N ALA A 5 1.92 -19.39 -11.81
CA ALA A 5 3.01 -18.48 -11.48
C ALA A 5 3.11 -18.43 -9.95
N SER A 6 3.63 -19.49 -9.34
CA SER A 6 4.52 -19.25 -8.20
C SER A 6 5.54 -18.23 -8.69
N PRO A 7 5.63 -17.02 -8.09
CA PRO A 7 6.51 -15.99 -8.60
C PRO A 7 7.92 -16.57 -8.69
N GLU A 8 8.57 -16.43 -9.85
CA GLU A 8 9.99 -16.75 -9.94
C GLU A 8 10.72 -15.91 -8.90
N VAL A 9 11.39 -16.61 -7.98
CA VAL A 9 12.05 -16.00 -6.84
C VAL A 9 13.05 -14.95 -7.35
N GLY A 10 12.99 -13.75 -6.80
CA GLY A 10 13.89 -12.65 -7.17
C GLY A 10 13.41 -11.75 -8.31
N LEU A 11 12.16 -11.90 -8.79
CA LEU A 11 11.56 -10.94 -9.72
C LEU A 11 10.55 -10.02 -9.05
N GLN A 12 10.51 -8.77 -9.51
CA GLN A 12 9.54 -7.79 -9.03
C GLN A 12 8.10 -8.24 -9.36
N PRO A 13 7.20 -8.33 -8.36
CA PRO A 13 5.81 -8.73 -8.61
C PRO A 13 5.07 -7.78 -9.54
N PHE A 14 4.26 -8.33 -10.44
CA PHE A 14 3.36 -7.54 -11.28
C PHE A 14 2.18 -6.96 -10.48
N LEU A 15 1.75 -5.76 -10.88
CA LEU A 15 0.67 -5.01 -10.23
C LEU A 15 -0.63 -4.95 -11.05
N HIS A 16 -0.61 -5.37 -12.33
CA HIS A 16 -1.70 -5.08 -13.28
C HIS A 16 -3.06 -5.72 -12.93
N THR A 17 -3.07 -6.79 -12.12
CA THR A 17 -4.29 -7.46 -11.64
C THR A 17 -4.63 -7.10 -10.18
N ARG A 18 -3.96 -6.10 -9.61
CA ARG A 18 -4.11 -5.77 -8.19
C ARG A 18 -5.09 -4.63 -7.97
N VAL A 19 -5.95 -4.80 -6.98
CA VAL A 19 -6.83 -3.77 -6.44
C VAL A 19 -6.09 -3.07 -5.30
N ILE A 20 -6.06 -1.74 -5.33
CA ILE A 20 -5.37 -0.93 -4.32
C ILE A 20 -6.34 -0.09 -3.49
N CYS A 21 -6.22 -0.22 -2.17
CA CYS A 21 -6.80 0.71 -1.21
C CYS A 21 -5.67 1.49 -0.55
N LEU A 22 -5.74 2.82 -0.48
CA LEU A 22 -4.64 3.69 -0.09
C LEU A 22 -5.13 4.80 0.84
N ALA A 23 -4.48 4.92 2.00
CA ALA A 23 -4.55 6.08 2.88
C ALA A 23 -3.15 6.33 3.45
N ALA A 24 -2.34 7.09 2.73
CA ALA A 24 -0.92 7.27 3.00
C ALA A 24 -0.63 7.58 4.50
N PRO A 25 0.38 6.94 5.11
CA PRO A 25 1.36 6.03 4.50
C PRO A 25 0.91 4.56 4.39
N SER A 26 -0.36 4.26 4.67
CA SER A 26 -0.88 2.90 4.66
C SER A 26 -1.56 2.55 3.34
N PHE A 27 -1.46 1.31 2.90
CA PHE A 27 -2.17 0.80 1.73
C PHE A 27 -2.42 -0.70 1.84
N ALA A 28 -3.31 -1.23 1.01
CA ALA A 28 -3.55 -2.64 0.86
C ALA A 28 -3.60 -3.00 -0.62
N LEU A 29 -3.03 -4.14 -0.96
CA LEU A 29 -3.01 -4.72 -2.29
C LEU A 29 -3.55 -6.14 -2.23
N SER A 30 -4.48 -6.46 -3.12
CA SER A 30 -4.98 -7.82 -3.32
C SER A 30 -5.24 -8.13 -4.76
N ALA A 31 -5.46 -9.40 -5.07
CA ALA A 31 -6.14 -9.80 -6.29
C ALA A 31 -7.57 -9.23 -6.34
N THR A 32 -8.20 -9.37 -7.51
CA THR A 32 -9.58 -8.95 -7.79
C THR A 32 -10.65 -9.72 -7.03
N ASP A 33 -10.29 -10.81 -6.36
CA ASP A 33 -11.16 -11.58 -5.46
C ASP A 33 -11.07 -11.11 -3.99
N GLY A 34 -10.21 -10.13 -3.69
CA GLY A 34 -10.00 -9.58 -2.36
C GLY A 34 -9.19 -10.47 -1.42
N GLN A 35 -8.83 -11.70 -1.82
CA GLN A 35 -8.02 -12.60 -1.02
C GLN A 35 -6.57 -12.08 -0.94
N LEU A 36 -5.95 -12.27 0.22
CA LEU A 36 -4.51 -12.06 0.42
C LEU A 36 -3.89 -13.44 0.62
N ARG A 37 -3.09 -13.92 -0.32
CA ARG A 37 -2.55 -15.30 -0.32
C ARG A 37 -1.07 -15.37 0.05
N GLY A 38 -0.46 -14.26 0.45
CA GLY A 38 0.98 -14.18 0.69
C GLY A 38 1.84 -14.22 -0.58
N THR A 39 1.23 -14.22 -1.76
CA THR A 39 1.93 -14.30 -3.04
C THR A 39 2.31 -12.91 -3.56
N GLY A 40 3.59 -12.70 -3.86
CA GLY A 40 4.07 -11.46 -4.45
C GLY A 40 3.81 -10.25 -3.55
N VAL A 41 2.99 -9.31 -4.03
CA VAL A 41 2.72 -8.00 -3.40
C VAL A 41 1.44 -7.97 -2.55
N ASP A 42 0.77 -9.11 -2.37
CA ASP A 42 -0.44 -9.13 -1.56
C ASP A 42 -0.13 -8.72 -0.12
N GLY A 43 -0.95 -7.83 0.42
CA GLY A 43 -0.87 -7.49 1.83
C GLY A 43 -1.48 -6.15 2.23
N PHE A 44 -1.56 -5.96 3.54
CA PHE A 44 -1.68 -4.64 4.15
C PHE A 44 -0.29 -4.11 4.47
N TYR A 45 -0.07 -2.83 4.20
CA TYR A 45 1.18 -2.14 4.36
C TYR A 45 0.98 -0.88 5.17
N ASP A 46 1.97 -0.56 6.00
CA ASP A 46 2.08 0.74 6.64
C ASP A 46 3.55 1.12 6.75
N GLN A 47 3.88 2.35 6.36
CA GLN A 47 5.22 2.91 6.45
C GLN A 47 6.30 1.96 5.91
N ASP A 48 6.13 1.54 4.66
CA ASP A 48 7.05 0.67 3.93
C ASP A 48 7.22 -0.73 4.53
N ARG A 49 6.33 -1.19 5.41
CA ARG A 49 6.33 -2.55 5.97
C ARG A 49 5.02 -3.27 5.67
N ARG A 50 5.12 -4.52 5.23
CA ARG A 50 3.99 -5.44 5.03
C ARG A 50 3.50 -5.93 6.39
N LEU A 51 2.43 -5.34 6.90
CA LEU A 51 1.83 -5.71 8.18
C LEU A 51 1.17 -7.09 8.14
N LEU A 52 0.59 -7.46 7.01
CA LEU A 52 -0.09 -8.74 6.84
C LEU A 52 0.03 -9.13 5.37
N HIS A 53 0.47 -10.35 5.03
CA HIS A 53 0.51 -10.81 3.64
C HIS A 53 -0.57 -11.84 3.32
N THR A 54 -1.10 -12.52 4.34
CA THR A 54 -2.18 -13.51 4.19
C THR A 54 -3.40 -13.10 4.99
N LEU A 55 -4.56 -13.14 4.35
CA LEU A 55 -5.90 -12.91 4.91
C LEU A 55 -6.92 -13.59 4.01
N ARG A 56 -6.99 -14.92 4.13
CA ARG A 56 -7.83 -15.78 3.30
C ARG A 56 -9.14 -16.10 4.00
N VAL A 57 -10.24 -15.96 3.28
CA VAL A 57 -11.57 -16.39 3.74
C VAL A 57 -11.91 -17.68 3.05
N LEU A 58 -12.24 -18.70 3.85
CA LEU A 58 -12.62 -20.03 3.40
C LEU A 58 -14.00 -20.38 3.97
N VAL A 59 -14.86 -20.97 3.15
CA VAL A 59 -16.14 -21.56 3.54
C VAL A 59 -16.06 -23.05 3.25
N ASN A 60 -16.23 -23.88 4.28
CA ASN A 60 -16.01 -25.33 4.21
C ASN A 60 -14.64 -25.70 3.63
N GLY A 61 -13.61 -24.92 3.98
CA GLY A 61 -12.23 -25.13 3.53
C GLY A 61 -11.92 -24.65 2.11
N GLN A 62 -12.90 -24.11 1.38
CA GLN A 62 -12.73 -23.61 0.00
C GLN A 62 -12.84 -22.09 -0.05
N GLU A 63 -12.08 -21.44 -0.94
CA GLU A 63 -12.26 -20.01 -1.18
C GLU A 63 -13.58 -19.78 -1.93
N PRO A 64 -14.40 -18.80 -1.51
CA PRO A 64 -15.59 -18.41 -2.26
C PRO A 64 -15.25 -18.01 -3.70
N GLU A 65 -16.11 -18.36 -4.64
CA GLU A 65 -15.88 -18.07 -6.05
C GLU A 65 -16.14 -16.60 -6.35
N PRO A 66 -15.16 -15.86 -6.92
CA PRO A 66 -15.30 -14.43 -7.17
C PRO A 66 -16.34 -14.16 -8.27
N VAL A 67 -17.17 -13.15 -8.04
CA VAL A 67 -18.19 -12.67 -8.98
C VAL A 67 -17.78 -11.32 -9.55
N ASP A 68 -17.45 -10.37 -8.68
CA ASP A 68 -17.14 -8.99 -9.05
C ASP A 68 -16.34 -8.28 -7.95
N HIS A 69 -15.67 -7.18 -8.32
CA HIS A 69 -15.10 -6.24 -7.38
C HIS A 69 -15.33 -4.80 -7.83
N GLY A 70 -15.47 -3.89 -6.85
CA GLY A 70 -15.66 -2.48 -7.11
C GLY A 70 -14.88 -1.62 -6.14
N GLN A 71 -14.26 -0.56 -6.66
CA GLN A 71 -13.55 0.42 -5.84
C GLN A 71 -14.52 1.52 -5.39
N GLN A 72 -14.76 1.65 -4.08
CA GLN A 72 -15.70 2.63 -3.49
C GLN A 72 -15.04 3.98 -3.16
N GLY A 73 -13.76 4.12 -3.52
CA GLY A 73 -12.94 5.31 -3.30
C GLY A 73 -11.47 4.94 -3.33
N PRO A 74 -10.56 5.87 -3.05
CA PRO A 74 -9.15 5.53 -2.92
C PRO A 74 -8.86 4.56 -1.77
N ARG A 75 -9.66 4.61 -0.70
CA ARG A 75 -9.40 3.92 0.58
C ARG A 75 -10.13 2.59 0.72
N GLU A 76 -11.09 2.33 -0.16
CA GLU A 76 -12.13 1.32 0.06
C GLU A 76 -12.42 0.53 -1.22
N ALA A 77 -12.60 -0.77 -1.05
CA ALA A 77 -12.99 -1.69 -2.10
C ALA A 77 -13.97 -2.73 -1.57
N VAL A 78 -14.86 -3.20 -2.44
CA VAL A 78 -15.83 -4.26 -2.16
C VAL A 78 -15.56 -5.40 -3.13
N PHE A 79 -15.52 -6.62 -2.61
CA PHE A 79 -15.35 -7.85 -3.35
C PHE A 79 -16.55 -8.73 -3.08
N ARG A 80 -17.14 -9.27 -4.14
CA ARG A 80 -18.31 -10.14 -4.06
C ARG A 80 -17.95 -11.50 -4.58
N ALA A 81 -18.33 -12.51 -3.83
CA ALA A 81 -18.12 -13.90 -4.14
C ALA A 81 -19.34 -14.72 -3.73
N MET A 82 -19.39 -15.96 -4.18
CA MET A 82 -20.49 -16.88 -3.88
C MET A 82 -19.96 -18.28 -3.58
N CYS A 83 -20.71 -19.03 -2.79
CA CYS A 83 -20.44 -20.44 -2.54
C CYS A 83 -21.50 -21.29 -3.24
N ARG A 84 -21.02 -22.33 -3.93
CA ARG A 84 -21.82 -23.37 -4.58
C ARG A 84 -21.36 -24.72 -4.05
N GLN A 85 -22.20 -25.74 -4.09
CA GLN A 85 -21.77 -27.09 -3.74
C GLN A 85 -22.11 -28.08 -4.87
N PRO A 86 -21.27 -29.10 -5.09
CA PRO A 86 -21.63 -30.21 -5.96
C PRO A 86 -22.90 -30.89 -5.45
N GLY A 87 -23.87 -31.10 -6.33
CA GLY A 87 -25.14 -31.76 -5.97
C GLY A 87 -26.28 -30.82 -5.59
N ASP A 88 -26.08 -29.50 -5.62
CA ASP A 88 -27.20 -28.56 -5.59
C ASP A 88 -28.16 -28.86 -6.76
N PRO A 89 -29.47 -28.96 -6.54
CA PRO A 89 -30.45 -29.26 -7.59
C PRO A 89 -30.55 -28.14 -8.63
N THR A 90 -29.99 -26.97 -8.35
CA THR A 90 -29.90 -25.83 -9.26
C THR A 90 -28.46 -25.31 -9.31
N SER A 91 -28.13 -24.52 -10.32
CA SER A 91 -26.84 -23.83 -10.41
C SER A 91 -26.74 -22.59 -9.48
N ALA A 92 -27.77 -22.32 -8.68
CA ALA A 92 -27.82 -21.17 -7.79
C ALA A 92 -26.82 -21.32 -6.63
N PRO A 93 -26.17 -20.23 -6.20
CA PRO A 93 -25.35 -20.25 -5.00
C PRO A 93 -26.21 -20.42 -3.75
N TRP A 94 -25.65 -21.02 -2.70
CA TRP A 94 -26.31 -21.14 -1.40
C TRP A 94 -25.85 -20.05 -0.42
N LEU A 95 -24.68 -19.43 -0.65
CA LEU A 95 -24.16 -18.35 0.17
C LEU A 95 -23.62 -17.22 -0.70
N LEU A 96 -23.97 -15.98 -0.37
CA LEU A 96 -23.28 -14.80 -0.86
C LEU A 96 -22.24 -14.35 0.17
N VAL A 97 -21.05 -14.02 -0.31
CA VAL A 97 -19.93 -13.52 0.50
C VAL A 97 -19.55 -12.14 0.00
N THR A 98 -19.70 -11.13 0.85
CA THR A 98 -19.23 -9.76 0.56
C THR A 98 -18.07 -9.43 1.49
N ARG A 99 -16.93 -9.06 0.90
CA ARG A 99 -15.77 -8.51 1.62
C ARG A 99 -15.65 -7.03 1.33
N GLU A 100 -15.69 -6.21 2.37
CA GLU A 100 -15.42 -4.78 2.28
C GLU A 100 -14.09 -4.49 2.94
N ARG A 101 -13.14 -4.00 2.15
CA ARG A 101 -11.81 -3.62 2.63
C ARG A 101 -11.73 -2.12 2.80
N ALA A 102 -11.24 -1.69 3.96
CA ALA A 102 -10.93 -0.29 4.22
C ALA A 102 -9.50 -0.13 4.72
N VAL A 103 -8.80 0.88 4.17
CA VAL A 103 -7.51 1.34 4.68
C VAL A 103 -7.69 2.70 5.35
N ARG A 104 -7.18 2.82 6.57
CA ARG A 104 -7.24 4.02 7.40
C ARG A 104 -5.84 4.49 7.72
N ARG A 105 -5.67 5.81 7.91
CA ARG A 105 -4.38 6.36 8.34
C ARG A 105 -4.11 5.94 9.79
N PRO A 106 -2.84 5.73 10.16
CA PRO A 106 -2.47 5.50 11.55
C PRO A 106 -3.02 6.60 12.46
N GLY A 107 -3.68 6.20 13.55
CA GLY A 107 -4.30 7.12 14.52
C GLY A 107 -5.69 7.66 14.16
N SER A 108 -6.17 7.48 12.92
CA SER A 108 -7.53 7.87 12.49
C SER A 108 -8.56 6.74 12.57
N GLY A 109 -8.09 5.51 12.78
CA GLY A 109 -8.89 4.29 12.81
C GLY A 109 -8.03 3.08 12.46
N GLU A 110 -8.65 1.91 12.45
CA GLU A 110 -8.01 0.66 12.09
C GLU A 110 -8.34 0.29 10.64
N SER A 111 -7.35 -0.26 9.94
CA SER A 111 -7.56 -0.86 8.61
C SER A 111 -8.10 -2.28 8.78
N GLY A 112 -8.69 -2.84 7.74
CA GLY A 112 -9.19 -4.21 7.83
C GLY A 112 -10.27 -4.55 6.82
N ASP A 113 -10.87 -5.72 7.04
CA ASP A 113 -11.94 -6.26 6.22
C ASP A 113 -13.21 -6.45 7.07
N VAL A 114 -14.38 -6.16 6.48
CA VAL A 114 -15.68 -6.65 6.97
C VAL A 114 -16.14 -7.74 6.03
N ILE A 115 -16.36 -8.94 6.56
CA ILE A 115 -16.90 -10.09 5.82
C ILE A 115 -18.36 -10.24 6.20
N ARG A 116 -19.24 -10.21 5.21
CA ARG A 116 -20.68 -10.49 5.34
C ARG A 116 -21.01 -11.77 4.60
N LEU A 117 -21.81 -12.61 5.24
CA LEU A 117 -22.30 -13.87 4.72
C LEU A 117 -23.83 -13.79 4.72
N HIS A 118 -24.45 -14.09 3.58
CA HIS A 118 -25.91 -14.07 3.43
C HIS A 118 -26.37 -15.41 2.86
N ASN A 119 -27.24 -16.10 3.60
CA ASN A 119 -27.86 -17.33 3.13
C ASN A 119 -29.00 -17.00 2.17
N VAL A 120 -28.78 -17.25 0.88
CA VAL A 120 -29.77 -17.01 -0.19
C VAL A 120 -30.59 -18.24 -0.53
N ASN A 121 -30.37 -19.36 0.15
CA ASN A 121 -31.14 -20.57 -0.04
C ASN A 121 -32.44 -20.53 0.78
N SER A 122 -33.40 -21.38 0.41
CA SER A 122 -34.67 -21.55 1.15
C SER A 122 -34.55 -22.51 2.34
N GLN A 123 -33.35 -23.00 2.64
CA GLN A 123 -33.06 -23.94 3.74
C GLN A 123 -31.97 -23.37 4.65
N GLU A 124 -31.87 -23.90 5.87
CA GLU A 124 -30.77 -23.55 6.77
C GLU A 124 -29.41 -23.94 6.17
N ALA A 125 -28.41 -23.08 6.33
CA ALA A 125 -27.05 -23.31 5.87
C ALA A 125 -26.12 -23.52 7.09
N ARG A 126 -25.64 -24.76 7.26
CA ARG A 126 -24.62 -25.11 8.27
C ARG A 126 -23.26 -25.23 7.60
N PHE A 127 -22.28 -24.45 8.06
CA PHE A 127 -20.96 -24.42 7.45
C PHE A 127 -19.88 -23.93 8.42
N THR A 128 -18.63 -24.21 8.06
CA THR A 128 -17.45 -23.68 8.74
C THR A 128 -16.91 -22.48 7.98
N LEU A 129 -16.83 -21.33 8.66
CA LEU A 129 -16.06 -20.18 8.19
C LEU A 129 -14.66 -20.23 8.79
N SER A 130 -13.63 -20.14 7.95
CA SER A 130 -12.24 -19.99 8.38
C SER A 130 -11.63 -18.71 7.81
N VAL A 131 -11.02 -17.91 8.67
CA VAL A 131 -10.19 -16.77 8.28
C VAL A 131 -8.75 -17.08 8.64
N VAL A 132 -7.90 -17.22 7.62
CA VAL A 132 -6.49 -17.54 7.76
C VAL A 132 -5.66 -16.27 7.63
N ALA A 133 -4.78 -16.01 8.59
CA ALA A 133 -3.92 -14.84 8.63
C ALA A 133 -2.44 -15.22 8.89
N ALA A 134 -1.53 -14.52 8.24
CA ALA A 134 -0.08 -14.63 8.45
C ALA A 134 0.65 -13.35 8.02
N THR A 135 1.83 -13.13 8.59
CA THR A 135 2.69 -11.99 8.25
C THR A 135 4.16 -12.39 8.28
N ASP A 136 4.96 -11.67 7.50
CA ASP A 136 6.41 -11.78 7.37
C ASP A 136 7.11 -10.49 7.85
N LEU A 137 6.33 -9.42 8.07
CA LEU A 137 6.80 -8.08 8.41
C LEU A 137 7.92 -7.58 7.49
N ALA A 138 7.91 -8.00 6.22
CA ALA A 138 8.92 -7.62 5.25
C ALA A 138 8.86 -6.11 4.96
N ASP A 139 10.03 -5.51 4.72
CA ASP A 139 10.07 -4.19 4.12
C ASP A 139 9.65 -4.24 2.63
N VAL A 140 9.11 -3.13 2.14
CA VAL A 140 8.59 -3.03 0.78
C VAL A 140 9.68 -3.23 -0.27
N ALA A 141 10.95 -2.94 0.04
CA ALA A 141 12.07 -3.15 -0.86
C ALA A 141 12.35 -4.65 -1.06
N THR A 142 12.25 -5.44 -0.01
CA THR A 142 12.36 -6.91 -0.01
C THR A 142 11.21 -7.52 -0.82
N VAL A 143 9.97 -7.07 -0.59
CA VAL A 143 8.80 -7.49 -1.38
C VAL A 143 8.97 -7.11 -2.86
N LYS A 144 9.43 -5.89 -3.13
CA LYS A 144 9.71 -5.40 -4.49
C LYS A 144 10.77 -6.23 -5.19
N ALA A 145 11.77 -6.72 -4.47
CA ALA A 145 12.81 -7.58 -5.02
C ALA A 145 12.30 -9.00 -5.33
N GLY A 146 11.08 -9.36 -4.90
CA GLY A 146 10.57 -10.72 -5.02
C GLY A 146 11.35 -11.72 -4.16
N ALA A 147 12.02 -11.25 -3.11
CA ALA A 147 12.78 -12.10 -2.21
C ALA A 147 11.82 -12.88 -1.29
N PRO A 148 12.12 -14.16 -1.01
CA PRO A 148 11.34 -14.93 -0.06
C PRO A 148 11.61 -14.41 1.35
N VAL A 149 10.58 -14.38 2.18
CA VAL A 149 10.67 -13.98 3.59
C VAL A 149 9.88 -14.98 4.40
N ASP A 150 10.48 -15.46 5.48
CA ASP A 150 9.84 -16.40 6.38
C ASP A 150 8.74 -15.71 7.19
N ASP A 151 7.68 -16.46 7.48
CA ASP A 151 6.61 -16.00 8.36
C ASP A 151 7.15 -15.69 9.77
N VAL A 152 6.64 -14.62 10.36
CA VAL A 152 6.93 -14.22 11.73
C VAL A 152 6.04 -15.01 12.68
N GLY A 153 6.58 -15.50 13.79
CA GLY A 153 5.81 -16.21 14.81
C GLY A 153 4.66 -15.37 15.42
N CYS A 154 3.59 -16.04 15.81
CA CYS A 154 2.36 -15.45 16.29
C CYS A 154 1.95 -16.02 17.66
N GLU A 155 1.23 -15.21 18.43
CA GLU A 155 0.69 -15.60 19.72
C GLU A 155 -0.75 -15.10 19.88
N GLN A 156 -1.55 -15.86 20.62
CA GLN A 156 -2.90 -15.44 20.97
C GLN A 156 -2.86 -14.28 21.96
N VAL A 157 -3.75 -13.31 21.76
CA VAL A 157 -3.96 -12.22 22.72
C VAL A 157 -5.33 -12.37 23.37
N GLU A 158 -5.37 -12.25 24.69
CA GLU A 158 -6.60 -12.23 25.46
C GLU A 158 -7.23 -10.82 25.47
N GLY A 159 -8.56 -10.77 25.42
CA GLY A 159 -9.34 -9.53 25.39
C GLY A 159 -10.81 -9.80 25.13
N VAL A 160 -11.60 -8.71 24.99
CA VAL A 160 -13.03 -8.77 24.67
C VAL A 160 -13.28 -9.46 23.32
N ALA A 161 -12.40 -9.20 22.35
CA ALA A 161 -12.35 -9.86 21.05
C ALA A 161 -11.20 -10.87 20.98
N ARG A 162 -11.37 -11.94 20.18
CA ARG A 162 -10.28 -12.88 19.89
C ARG A 162 -9.30 -12.20 18.94
N GLY A 163 -8.01 -12.27 19.27
CA GLY A 163 -6.97 -11.68 18.45
C GLY A 163 -5.67 -12.47 18.48
N VAL A 164 -4.85 -12.21 17.48
CA VAL A 164 -3.51 -12.75 17.32
C VAL A 164 -2.52 -11.60 17.13
N ARG A 165 -1.35 -11.74 17.72
CA ARG A 165 -0.26 -10.77 17.64
C ARG A 165 0.97 -11.39 17.01
N TRP A 166 1.60 -10.62 16.13
CA TRP A 166 2.93 -10.90 15.59
C TRP A 166 3.91 -9.83 16.08
N LEU A 167 5.10 -10.27 16.49
CA LEU A 167 6.18 -9.42 16.95
C LEU A 167 7.40 -9.66 16.05
N CYS A 168 7.90 -8.60 15.40
CA CYS A 168 9.10 -8.73 14.59
C CYS A 168 10.29 -9.13 15.49
N PRO A 169 11.03 -10.21 15.19
CA PRO A 169 12.19 -10.58 16.00
C PRO A 169 13.36 -9.59 15.85
N ARG A 170 13.40 -8.85 14.74
CA ARG A 170 14.53 -7.98 14.34
C ARG A 170 14.37 -6.54 14.79
N ASP A 171 13.15 -6.09 15.08
CA ASP A 171 12.85 -4.71 15.50
C ASP A 171 11.58 -4.62 16.35
N LYS A 172 11.15 -3.40 16.71
CA LYS A 172 10.00 -3.18 17.60
C LYS A 172 8.65 -3.17 16.87
N SER A 173 8.60 -3.61 15.61
CA SER A 173 7.35 -3.64 14.86
C SER A 173 6.46 -4.78 15.33
N ARG A 174 5.17 -4.52 15.36
CA ARG A 174 4.15 -5.48 15.77
C ARG A 174 2.87 -5.29 15.00
N VAL A 175 2.12 -6.36 14.89
CA VAL A 175 0.80 -6.37 14.26
C VAL A 175 -0.16 -7.12 15.17
N LEU A 176 -1.34 -6.53 15.35
CA LEU A 176 -2.46 -7.13 16.05
C LEU A 176 -3.61 -7.27 15.06
N LEU A 177 -4.13 -8.48 14.90
CA LEU A 177 -5.37 -8.76 14.17
C LEU A 177 -6.44 -9.21 15.15
N ARG A 178 -7.60 -8.56 15.11
CA ARG A 178 -8.77 -8.91 15.96
C ARG A 178 -9.96 -9.27 15.11
N ALA A 179 -10.73 -10.26 15.55
CA ALA A 179 -11.99 -10.63 14.93
C ALA A 179 -13.16 -10.28 15.85
N GLU A 180 -14.08 -9.45 15.36
CA GLU A 180 -15.24 -8.95 16.07
C GLU A 180 -16.51 -9.24 15.27
N ALA A 181 -17.34 -10.15 15.77
CA ALA A 181 -18.63 -10.43 15.16
C ALA A 181 -19.56 -9.22 15.32
N LEU A 182 -20.37 -8.96 14.31
CA LEU A 182 -21.18 -7.76 14.18
C LEU A 182 -22.66 -8.10 14.17
N THR A 183 -23.48 -7.24 14.78
CA THR A 183 -24.94 -7.22 14.57
C THR A 183 -25.34 -5.97 13.83
N THR A 184 -26.32 -6.09 12.95
CA THR A 184 -26.97 -4.95 12.31
C THR A 184 -28.27 -4.65 13.05
N SER A 185 -28.41 -3.43 13.59
CA SER A 185 -29.67 -2.98 14.19
C SER A 185 -30.70 -2.62 13.12
N ALA A 186 -31.97 -2.48 13.52
CA ALA A 186 -33.09 -2.18 12.62
C ALA A 186 -32.94 -0.87 11.83
N ASP A 187 -32.09 0.06 12.29
CA ASP A 187 -31.72 1.30 11.60
C ASP A 187 -30.55 1.13 10.61
N GLY A 188 -30.12 -0.12 10.34
CA GLY A 188 -29.04 -0.46 9.43
C GLY A 188 -27.64 -0.24 9.99
N ARG A 189 -27.49 0.11 11.28
CA ARG A 189 -26.18 0.32 11.89
C ARG A 189 -25.55 -0.99 12.32
N THR A 190 -24.30 -1.19 11.95
CA THR A 190 -23.54 -2.38 12.33
C THR A 190 -22.61 -2.08 13.51
N ALA A 191 -22.75 -2.83 14.60
CA ALA A 191 -21.94 -2.68 15.82
C ALA A 191 -21.45 -4.04 16.35
N PRO A 192 -20.33 -4.09 17.10
CA PRO A 192 -19.95 -5.29 17.83
C PRO A 192 -21.03 -5.66 18.85
N ALA A 193 -21.39 -6.94 18.93
CA ALA A 193 -22.36 -7.43 19.91
C ALA A 193 -21.79 -8.55 20.76
N GLY A 194 -22.13 -8.52 22.05
CA GLY A 194 -21.93 -9.67 22.94
C GLY A 194 -22.88 -10.81 22.59
N GLY A 195 -22.45 -12.05 22.79
CA GLY A 195 -23.29 -13.24 22.59
C GLY A 195 -23.26 -13.87 21.20
N LEU A 196 -22.63 -13.22 20.22
CA LEU A 196 -22.37 -13.85 18.91
C LEU A 196 -21.31 -14.95 18.99
N PRO A 197 -21.31 -15.92 18.05
CA PRO A 197 -20.31 -16.99 18.00
C PRO A 197 -18.89 -16.42 17.98
N LYS A 198 -18.09 -16.78 19.00
CA LYS A 198 -16.67 -16.45 19.04
C LYS A 198 -15.89 -17.48 18.23
N PRO A 199 -14.82 -17.08 17.51
CA PRO A 199 -14.01 -18.05 16.81
C PRO A 199 -13.23 -18.92 17.79
N GLU A 200 -13.05 -20.18 17.42
CA GLU A 200 -11.91 -20.97 17.84
C GLU A 200 -10.66 -20.42 17.14
N LEU A 201 -9.59 -20.17 17.89
CA LEU A 201 -8.33 -19.70 17.33
C LEU A 201 -7.35 -20.88 17.27
N LEU A 202 -6.98 -21.26 16.06
CA LEU A 202 -6.02 -22.31 15.79
C LEU A 202 -4.71 -21.69 15.34
N LEU A 203 -3.64 -21.96 16.08
CA LEU A 203 -2.29 -21.55 15.72
C LEU A 203 -1.56 -22.76 15.15
N ASP A 204 -0.95 -22.60 13.98
CA ASP A 204 -0.15 -23.65 13.37
C ASP A 204 1.12 -23.86 14.23
N ARG A 205 1.23 -25.02 14.87
CA ARG A 205 2.38 -25.35 15.72
C ARG A 205 3.62 -25.74 14.91
N GLU A 206 3.44 -26.14 13.66
CA GLU A 206 4.53 -26.50 12.74
C GLU A 206 5.07 -25.26 12.03
N HIS A 207 4.20 -24.30 11.70
CA HIS A 207 4.54 -23.00 11.12
C HIS A 207 4.01 -21.88 12.02
N PRO A 208 4.74 -21.50 13.09
CA PRO A 208 4.23 -20.62 14.15
C PRO A 208 3.79 -19.23 13.71
N GLY A 209 3.88 -18.85 12.43
CA GLY A 209 3.41 -17.58 11.92
C GLY A 209 1.99 -17.54 11.35
N ARG A 210 1.29 -18.67 11.27
CA ARG A 210 -0.06 -18.76 10.71
C ARG A 210 -1.12 -18.96 11.78
N ALA A 211 -2.17 -18.14 11.71
CA ALA A 211 -3.35 -18.23 12.58
C ALA A 211 -4.62 -18.46 11.75
N GLU A 212 -5.53 -19.29 12.26
CA GLU A 212 -6.85 -19.52 11.69
C GLU A 212 -7.92 -19.20 12.74
N PHE A 213 -8.81 -18.25 12.41
CA PHE A 213 -10.04 -18.02 13.15
C PHE A 213 -11.14 -18.87 12.54
N ARG A 214 -11.72 -19.79 13.32
CA ARG A 214 -12.73 -20.74 12.84
C ARG A 214 -14.06 -20.54 13.55
N TRP A 215 -15.14 -20.44 12.78
CA TRP A 215 -16.51 -20.41 13.29
C TRP A 215 -17.32 -21.56 12.71
N GLN A 216 -18.14 -22.17 13.55
CA GLN A 216 -19.25 -23.02 13.10
C GLN A 216 -20.52 -22.16 13.08
N LEU A 217 -21.09 -21.96 11.90
CA LEU A 217 -22.24 -21.08 11.69
C LEU A 217 -23.43 -21.89 11.17
N CYS A 218 -24.63 -21.44 11.55
CA CYS A 218 -25.91 -21.96 11.08
C CYS A 218 -26.79 -20.76 10.77
N LEU A 219 -26.98 -20.45 9.49
CA LEU A 219 -27.80 -19.32 9.03
C LEU A 219 -29.15 -19.84 8.53
N GLN A 220 -30.24 -19.26 9.02
CA GLN A 220 -31.58 -19.47 8.50
C GLN A 220 -31.72 -18.90 7.09
N PRO A 221 -32.78 -19.27 6.33
CA PRO A 221 -33.07 -18.65 5.05
C PRO A 221 -33.12 -17.13 5.19
N ASP A 222 -32.45 -16.41 4.28
CA ASP A 222 -32.33 -14.95 4.25
C ASP A 222 -31.59 -14.33 5.46
N GLU A 223 -30.98 -15.13 6.32
CA GLU A 223 -30.21 -14.64 7.45
C GLU A 223 -28.81 -14.16 7.01
N GLU A 224 -28.38 -13.04 7.58
CA GLU A 224 -27.04 -12.49 7.42
C GLU A 224 -26.21 -12.60 8.69
N TRP A 225 -24.92 -12.87 8.52
CA TRP A 225 -23.94 -12.80 9.59
C TRP A 225 -22.69 -12.06 9.12
N SER A 226 -22.07 -11.29 10.01
CA SER A 226 -20.91 -10.47 9.67
C SER A 226 -19.81 -10.51 10.73
N VAL A 227 -18.56 -10.42 10.28
CA VAL A 227 -17.38 -10.26 11.13
C VAL A 227 -16.48 -9.14 10.61
N ARG A 228 -15.98 -8.32 11.53
CA ARG A 228 -14.94 -7.33 11.28
C ARG A 228 -13.58 -7.90 11.68
N LEU A 229 -12.62 -7.79 10.77
CA LEU A 229 -11.22 -8.15 10.95
C LEU A 229 -10.41 -6.85 11.05
N LEU A 230 -10.03 -6.47 12.27
CA LEU A 230 -9.34 -5.20 12.56
C LEU A 230 -7.84 -5.41 12.64
N LEU A 231 -7.11 -4.67 11.82
CA LEU A 231 -5.65 -4.68 11.76
C LEU A 231 -5.09 -3.40 12.40
N GLN A 232 -4.26 -3.61 13.43
CA GLN A 232 -3.49 -2.56 14.06
C GLN A 232 -2.00 -2.87 13.94
N GLY A 233 -1.29 -2.06 13.14
CA GLY A 233 0.15 -2.08 13.04
C GLY A 233 0.80 -1.03 13.94
N LYS A 234 1.97 -1.36 14.49
CA LYS A 234 2.95 -0.37 14.94
C LYS A 234 4.28 -0.75 14.32
N THR A 235 4.81 0.10 13.46
CA THR A 235 6.11 -0.09 12.82
C THR A 235 7.16 0.79 13.50
N THR A 236 8.41 0.37 13.44
CA THR A 236 9.51 1.20 13.91
C THR A 236 9.84 2.22 12.83
N THR A 237 9.27 3.44 12.90
CA THR A 237 9.63 4.49 11.94
C THR A 237 11.12 4.79 12.03
N VAL A 238 11.84 4.73 10.90
CA VAL A 238 13.14 5.37 10.79
C VAL A 238 12.94 6.89 10.99
N ALA A 239 13.82 7.52 11.75
CA ALA A 239 13.76 8.96 11.99
C ALA A 239 13.77 9.73 10.66
N GLY A 240 12.84 10.67 10.49
CA GLY A 240 12.74 11.51 9.28
C GLY A 240 11.77 11.03 8.19
N HIS A 241 11.04 9.92 8.39
CA HIS A 241 9.93 9.58 7.48
C HIS A 241 8.76 10.55 7.63
N PRO A 242 8.11 10.94 6.50
CA PRO A 242 6.86 11.70 6.52
C PRO A 242 5.77 10.99 7.32
N VAL A 243 4.82 11.77 7.83
CA VAL A 243 3.72 11.30 8.68
C VAL A 243 2.38 11.55 8.01
N PRO A 244 1.30 10.88 8.44
CA PRO A 244 -0.05 11.31 8.11
C PRO A 244 -0.24 12.81 8.43
N PRO A 245 -0.90 13.58 7.55
CA PRO A 245 -1.25 14.97 7.84
C PRO A 245 -2.25 15.04 9.00
N ARG A 246 -2.03 16.01 9.91
CA ARG A 246 -2.89 16.30 11.06
C ARG A 246 -4.02 17.25 10.68
N LEU A 247 -3.77 18.18 9.77
CA LEU A 247 -4.77 19.14 9.33
C LEU A 247 -5.58 18.60 8.15
N GLY A 248 -6.76 19.19 7.91
CA GLY A 248 -7.60 18.92 6.75
C GLY A 248 -6.91 19.26 5.43
N VAL A 249 -7.59 18.99 4.31
CA VAL A 249 -7.05 19.25 2.97
C VAL A 249 -6.66 20.73 2.79
N PRO A 250 -5.47 21.03 2.24
CA PRO A 250 -4.97 22.41 2.06
C PRO A 250 -5.43 23.01 0.72
N TRP A 251 -6.60 22.63 0.24
CA TRP A 251 -7.20 23.07 -1.02
C TRP A 251 -8.72 23.13 -0.90
N GLN A 252 -9.34 23.94 -1.74
CA GLN A 252 -10.78 24.06 -1.89
C GLN A 252 -11.31 23.00 -2.85
N THR A 253 -12.57 22.59 -2.65
CA THR A 253 -13.28 21.71 -3.59
C THR A 253 -14.22 22.56 -4.43
N PRO A 254 -13.99 22.71 -5.73
CA PRO A 254 -14.85 23.54 -6.57
C PRO A 254 -16.14 22.79 -6.92
N GLU A 255 -17.21 23.55 -7.17
CA GLU A 255 -18.44 23.02 -7.75
C GLU A 255 -18.30 22.93 -9.27
N VAL A 256 -18.75 21.80 -9.85
CA VAL A 256 -18.72 21.58 -11.30
C VAL A 256 -20.16 21.47 -11.80
N THR A 257 -20.60 22.43 -12.61
CA THR A 257 -21.93 22.45 -13.22
C THR A 257 -21.85 22.12 -14.72
N GLY A 258 -22.93 21.58 -15.29
CA GLY A 258 -23.06 21.35 -16.73
C GLY A 258 -22.35 20.13 -17.33
N HIS A 259 -21.58 19.34 -16.55
CA HIS A 259 -20.95 18.11 -17.07
C HIS A 259 -20.67 17.05 -15.98
N GLU A 260 -21.57 16.09 -15.79
CA GLU A 260 -21.52 15.08 -14.71
C GLU A 260 -20.23 14.25 -14.69
N ARG A 261 -19.74 13.81 -15.86
CA ARG A 261 -18.48 13.04 -15.94
C ARG A 261 -17.26 13.86 -15.47
N MET A 262 -17.29 15.19 -15.63
CA MET A 262 -16.21 16.06 -15.17
C MET A 262 -16.29 16.22 -13.65
N ALA A 263 -17.51 16.40 -13.11
CA ALA A 263 -17.74 16.42 -11.67
C ALA A 263 -17.25 15.12 -11.01
N ALA A 264 -17.56 13.96 -11.61
CA ALA A 264 -17.10 12.66 -11.14
C ALA A 264 -15.57 12.52 -11.20
N LEU A 265 -14.94 12.92 -12.31
CA LEU A 265 -13.49 12.88 -12.49
C LEU A 265 -12.78 13.76 -11.45
N LEU A 266 -13.24 14.99 -11.23
CA LEU A 266 -12.64 15.91 -10.28
C LEU A 266 -12.80 15.42 -8.84
N LYS A 267 -14.01 14.99 -8.46
CA LYS A 267 -14.28 14.39 -7.14
C LYS A 267 -13.35 13.21 -6.88
N ARG A 268 -13.18 12.33 -7.87
CA ARG A 268 -12.27 11.18 -7.77
C ARG A 268 -10.81 11.60 -7.63
N GLY A 269 -10.35 12.50 -8.50
CA GLY A 269 -8.96 12.98 -8.49
C GLY A 269 -8.58 13.67 -7.17
N LEU A 270 -9.47 14.49 -6.61
CA LEU A 270 -9.25 15.14 -5.31
C LEU A 270 -9.20 14.12 -4.16
N ALA A 271 -10.08 13.11 -4.18
CA ALA A 271 -10.05 12.04 -3.18
C ALA A 271 -8.74 11.22 -3.28
N ASP A 272 -8.28 10.91 -4.49
CA ASP A 272 -7.02 10.18 -4.73
C ASP A 272 -5.80 11.00 -4.25
N LEU A 273 -5.76 12.30 -4.54
CA LEU A 273 -4.72 13.21 -4.02
C LEU A 273 -4.76 13.33 -2.49
N GLU A 274 -5.96 13.40 -1.90
CA GLU A 274 -6.11 13.37 -0.46
C GLU A 274 -5.52 12.08 0.10
N ALA A 275 -5.86 10.93 -0.46
CA ALA A 275 -5.36 9.63 -0.03
C ALA A 275 -3.82 9.49 -0.12
N LEU A 276 -3.18 10.18 -1.08
CA LEU A 276 -1.72 10.21 -1.23
C LEU A 276 -1.02 11.22 -0.31
N ARG A 277 -1.75 12.07 0.41
CA ARG A 277 -1.18 13.18 1.19
C ARG A 277 -0.35 12.70 2.38
N LEU A 278 0.82 13.31 2.56
CA LEU A 278 1.70 13.16 3.73
C LEU A 278 2.11 14.55 4.23
N ALA A 279 2.69 14.61 5.42
CA ALA A 279 3.19 15.83 6.05
C ALA A 279 4.63 15.67 6.56
N GLU A 280 5.37 16.78 6.56
CA GLU A 280 6.70 16.85 7.14
C GLU A 280 6.63 16.79 8.66
N ARG A 281 7.30 15.79 9.26
CA ARG A 281 7.26 15.53 10.70
C ARG A 281 7.78 16.72 11.53
N SER A 282 8.81 17.40 11.02
CA SER A 282 9.46 18.54 11.70
C SER A 282 8.73 19.87 11.51
N SER A 283 7.66 19.91 10.70
CA SER A 283 6.86 21.13 10.59
C SER A 283 6.15 21.43 11.92
N ALA A 284 6.08 22.71 12.28
CA ALA A 284 5.54 23.15 13.56
C ALA A 284 4.10 22.64 13.74
N ALA A 285 3.80 22.03 14.90
CA ALA A 285 2.44 21.75 15.29
C ALA A 285 1.73 23.08 15.57
N GLY A 286 0.93 23.56 14.61
CA GLY A 286 0.23 24.84 14.66
C GLY A 286 -0.73 24.98 13.47
N GLU A 287 -1.10 26.20 13.10
CA GLU A 287 -2.13 26.46 12.07
C GLU A 287 -1.73 26.06 10.64
N ARG A 288 -0.45 25.80 10.36
CA ARG A 288 0.06 25.54 9.00
C ARG A 288 1.04 24.38 8.99
N GLU A 289 0.51 23.19 8.75
CA GLU A 289 1.30 21.97 8.51
C GLU A 289 1.86 21.97 7.08
N ASP A 290 3.12 21.54 6.92
CA ASP A 290 3.74 21.43 5.61
C ASP A 290 3.42 20.08 4.98
N GLN A 291 2.43 20.08 4.11
CA GLN A 291 1.88 18.90 3.47
C GLN A 291 2.30 18.81 2.00
N PHE A 292 2.35 17.59 1.48
CA PHE A 292 2.65 17.30 0.10
C PHE A 292 1.91 16.02 -0.36
N VAL A 293 1.81 15.84 -1.68
CA VAL A 293 1.27 14.61 -2.28
C VAL A 293 2.42 13.64 -2.51
N ALA A 294 2.36 12.46 -1.90
CA ALA A 294 3.35 11.42 -2.11
C ALA A 294 3.22 10.79 -3.51
N ALA A 295 4.30 10.18 -3.99
CA ALA A 295 4.28 9.36 -5.20
C ALA A 295 5.02 8.04 -4.95
N GLY A 296 5.03 7.16 -5.96
CA GLY A 296 5.78 5.90 -5.95
C GLY A 296 5.03 4.69 -5.36
N CYS A 297 3.76 4.87 -4.98
CA CYS A 297 2.88 3.79 -4.56
C CYS A 297 2.80 2.67 -5.63
N PRO A 298 2.86 1.38 -5.27
CA PRO A 298 2.97 0.84 -3.91
C PRO A 298 4.41 0.61 -3.43
N TRP A 299 5.41 0.91 -4.25
CA TRP A 299 6.79 0.50 -3.95
C TRP A 299 7.53 1.41 -2.99
N PHE A 300 7.30 2.71 -3.06
CA PHE A 300 7.89 3.68 -2.17
C PHE A 300 6.89 4.80 -2.02
N LEU A 301 6.32 5.00 -0.83
CA LEU A 301 5.35 6.06 -0.62
C LEU A 301 6.02 7.24 0.08
N GLY A 302 6.51 8.19 -0.72
CA GLY A 302 7.34 9.27 -0.18
C GLY A 302 7.38 10.53 -1.03
N LEU A 303 8.29 11.43 -0.64
CA LEU A 303 8.52 12.70 -1.32
C LEU A 303 9.36 12.49 -2.58
N PHE A 304 8.70 12.28 -3.72
CA PHE A 304 9.33 12.34 -5.03
C PHE A 304 9.25 13.77 -5.54
N GLY A 305 10.34 14.53 -5.43
CA GLY A 305 10.32 15.98 -5.61
C GLY A 305 9.69 16.46 -6.92
N ARG A 306 10.05 15.85 -8.06
CA ARG A 306 9.45 16.16 -9.36
C ARG A 306 7.93 15.98 -9.34
N ASP A 307 7.49 14.80 -8.96
CA ASP A 307 6.09 14.38 -8.98
C ASP A 307 5.25 15.22 -7.99
N SER A 308 5.82 15.51 -6.81
CA SER A 308 5.20 16.36 -5.78
C SER A 308 5.06 17.82 -6.27
N ILE A 309 6.09 18.38 -6.92
CA ILE A 309 6.04 19.73 -7.49
C ILE A 309 4.98 19.82 -8.60
N TRP A 310 4.91 18.82 -9.49
CA TRP A 310 3.91 18.81 -10.56
C TRP A 310 2.49 18.73 -10.02
N ALA A 311 2.23 17.82 -9.07
CA ALA A 311 0.93 17.71 -8.42
C ALA A 311 0.56 19.03 -7.73
N ALA A 312 1.47 19.62 -6.95
CA ALA A 312 1.23 20.89 -6.27
C ALA A 312 1.01 22.06 -7.24
N ARG A 313 1.73 22.09 -8.37
CA ARG A 313 1.54 23.10 -9.42
C ARG A 313 0.16 22.98 -10.08
N MET A 314 -0.29 21.77 -10.38
CA MET A 314 -1.62 21.53 -10.96
C MET A 314 -2.75 21.91 -9.99
N MET A 315 -2.49 21.83 -8.69
CA MET A 315 -3.44 22.17 -7.62
C MET A 315 -3.50 23.65 -7.26
N LEU A 316 -2.63 24.51 -7.82
CA LEU A 316 -2.62 25.95 -7.54
C LEU A 316 -3.98 26.65 -7.71
N PRO A 317 -4.81 26.33 -8.72
CA PRO A 317 -6.14 26.93 -8.85
C PRO A 317 -7.07 26.65 -7.66
N LEU A 318 -6.80 25.60 -6.87
CA LEU A 318 -7.61 25.19 -5.72
C LEU A 318 -7.01 25.63 -4.38
N GLY A 319 -5.82 26.22 -4.38
CA GLY A 319 -5.16 26.72 -3.17
C GLY A 319 -3.63 26.70 -3.28
N THR A 320 -2.97 27.53 -2.48
CA THR A 320 -1.51 27.69 -2.51
C THR A 320 -0.78 26.94 -1.40
N ASP A 321 -1.48 26.48 -0.36
CA ASP A 321 -0.85 25.88 0.81
C ASP A 321 -0.20 24.52 0.51
N LEU A 322 -0.73 23.73 -0.43
CA LEU A 322 -0.06 22.51 -0.89
C LEU A 322 1.29 22.80 -1.56
N ALA A 323 1.34 23.83 -2.42
CA ALA A 323 2.57 24.24 -3.09
C ALA A 323 3.59 24.79 -2.09
N ARG A 324 3.13 25.63 -1.15
CA ARG A 324 3.94 26.11 -0.03
C ARG A 324 4.54 24.92 0.76
N GLY A 325 3.69 24.02 1.25
CA GLY A 325 4.10 22.85 2.06
C GLY A 325 5.09 21.94 1.31
N THR A 326 4.85 21.70 0.02
CA THR A 326 5.74 20.91 -0.83
C THR A 326 7.13 21.56 -0.97
N LEU A 327 7.18 22.86 -1.28
CA LEU A 327 8.44 23.59 -1.45
C LEU A 327 9.24 23.68 -0.16
N TRP A 328 8.60 23.95 0.99
CA TRP A 328 9.29 23.99 2.28
C TRP A 328 9.81 22.62 2.72
N THR A 329 9.03 21.56 2.47
CA THR A 329 9.47 20.19 2.72
C THR A 329 10.70 19.83 1.88
N LEU A 330 10.72 20.20 0.61
CA LEU A 330 11.88 20.00 -0.27
C LEU A 330 13.10 20.83 0.16
N ALA A 331 12.90 22.10 0.50
CA ALA A 331 13.97 22.99 0.94
C ALA A 331 14.66 22.46 2.21
N ARG A 332 13.89 21.96 3.19
CA ARG A 332 14.45 21.35 4.42
C ARG A 332 15.25 20.07 4.16
N ARG A 333 14.97 19.37 3.07
CA ARG A 333 15.64 18.11 2.68
C ARG A 333 16.69 18.31 1.59
N GLN A 334 17.02 19.56 1.25
CA GLN A 334 18.02 19.88 0.25
C GLN A 334 19.42 19.57 0.80
N GLY A 335 20.21 18.80 0.03
CA GLY A 335 21.60 18.53 0.39
C GLY A 335 22.44 19.80 0.42
N SER A 336 23.19 20.01 1.51
CA SER A 336 24.06 21.17 1.72
C SER A 336 25.55 20.89 1.40
N GLY A 337 25.88 19.67 0.97
CA GLY A 337 27.23 19.25 0.65
C GLY A 337 27.26 18.20 -0.47
N THR A 338 28.43 18.00 -1.07
CA THR A 338 28.65 17.00 -2.11
C THR A 338 29.38 15.80 -1.53
N THR A 339 28.81 14.59 -1.68
CA THR A 339 29.47 13.33 -1.32
C THR A 339 29.64 12.48 -2.56
N ARG A 340 30.86 12.03 -2.86
CA ARG A 340 31.13 11.15 -4.02
C ARG A 340 30.87 9.70 -3.60
N SER A 341 29.78 9.10 -4.07
CA SER A 341 29.48 7.68 -3.85
C SER A 341 29.68 6.87 -5.15
N PRO A 342 30.41 5.74 -5.15
CA PRO A 342 30.74 5.02 -6.39
C PRO A 342 29.56 4.23 -6.99
N ARG A 343 28.57 3.85 -6.17
CA ARG A 343 27.36 3.13 -6.56
C ARG A 343 26.46 3.12 -5.32
N ARG A 344 25.20 3.55 -5.44
CA ARG A 344 24.28 3.62 -4.30
C ARG A 344 23.06 2.73 -4.60
N PRO A 345 22.59 1.92 -3.62
CA PRO A 345 21.44 1.05 -3.85
C PRO A 345 20.14 1.88 -3.98
N PRO A 346 19.10 1.36 -4.65
CA PRO A 346 17.91 2.10 -5.10
C PRO A 346 17.02 2.71 -3.99
N ASP A 347 17.31 2.38 -2.74
CA ASP A 347 16.65 2.73 -1.49
C ASP A 347 17.18 4.04 -0.86
N ALA A 348 18.28 4.59 -1.39
CA ALA A 348 18.67 5.96 -1.04
C ALA A 348 17.78 6.96 -1.79
N SER A 349 16.72 7.44 -1.14
CA SER A 349 15.92 8.57 -1.62
C SER A 349 16.81 9.82 -1.76
N CYS A 350 17.34 10.03 -2.97
CA CYS A 350 17.92 11.31 -3.34
C CYS A 350 16.78 12.29 -3.59
N THR A 351 16.56 13.19 -2.65
CA THR A 351 15.61 14.31 -2.80
C THR A 351 16.05 15.33 -3.87
N ASN A 352 17.26 15.22 -4.43
CA ASN A 352 17.70 16.00 -5.61
C ASN A 352 18.95 15.39 -6.25
N CYS A 353 18.79 14.61 -7.32
CA CYS A 353 19.88 14.35 -8.27
C CYS A 353 19.84 15.41 -9.36
N VAL A 354 20.74 16.40 -9.31
CA VAL A 354 21.03 17.23 -10.47
C VAL A 354 21.84 16.37 -11.44
N ARG A 355 21.23 15.96 -12.56
CA ARG A 355 21.99 15.34 -13.66
C ARG A 355 22.99 16.37 -14.21
N PRO A 356 24.27 16.02 -14.42
CA PRO A 356 25.14 16.82 -15.27
C PRO A 356 24.52 16.87 -16.68
N ARG A 357 24.60 18.04 -17.33
CA ARG A 357 24.18 18.21 -18.73
C ARG A 357 24.87 17.17 -19.61
N HIS A 358 24.10 16.56 -20.51
CA HIS A 358 24.61 15.67 -21.55
C HIS A 358 25.74 16.34 -22.34
N GLY A 359 26.90 15.68 -22.40
CA GLY A 359 27.99 16.04 -23.30
C GLY A 359 29.39 15.90 -22.70
N THR A 360 29.82 14.65 -22.45
CA THR A 360 31.16 14.11 -22.74
C THR A 360 31.23 12.70 -22.19
N GLY A 361 31.38 11.72 -23.08
CA GLY A 361 31.53 10.32 -22.71
C GLY A 361 32.95 9.97 -22.23
N THR A 362 33.03 8.71 -21.81
CA THR A 362 34.22 7.85 -21.66
C THR A 362 35.18 8.06 -20.49
N ALA A 363 35.25 6.96 -19.71
CA ALA A 363 36.40 6.40 -18.99
C ALA A 363 36.89 7.09 -17.70
N TRP A 364 36.84 6.29 -16.64
CA TRP A 364 37.49 6.53 -15.36
C TRP A 364 38.95 6.09 -15.46
N SER A 365 39.89 7.02 -15.29
CA SER A 365 41.17 6.71 -14.64
C SER A 365 41.65 7.94 -13.87
N CYS A 366 42.04 7.74 -12.62
CA CYS A 366 42.69 8.76 -11.81
C CYS A 366 44.21 8.67 -12.02
N ARG A 367 44.87 9.81 -12.21
CA ARG A 367 46.23 10.01 -11.71
C ARG A 367 46.25 11.25 -10.79
N PRO A 368 46.96 11.20 -9.65
CA PRO A 368 47.03 12.30 -8.71
C PRO A 368 48.19 13.25 -9.05
N ALA A 369 48.00 14.55 -8.82
CA ALA A 369 49.11 15.49 -8.67
C ALA A 369 48.68 16.70 -7.82
N THR A 370 49.13 16.67 -6.56
CA THR A 370 49.76 17.78 -5.79
C THR A 370 49.36 19.24 -6.03
N THR A 371 48.81 19.85 -4.98
CA THR A 371 49.08 21.19 -4.40
C THR A 371 49.71 22.31 -5.26
N ALA A 372 48.95 23.40 -5.49
CA ALA A 372 49.36 24.82 -5.35
C ALA A 372 48.20 25.79 -5.70
N PRO A 373 48.15 27.02 -5.15
CA PRO A 373 46.96 27.87 -5.10
C PRO A 373 46.74 28.74 -6.34
N TRP A 374 45.50 29.19 -6.51
CA TRP A 374 45.01 30.06 -7.57
C TRP A 374 45.68 31.45 -7.57
N THR A 375 46.26 31.85 -8.69
CA THR A 375 46.48 33.25 -9.08
C THR A 375 45.87 33.54 -10.44
N ARG A 376 45.24 34.71 -10.55
CA ARG A 376 44.63 35.27 -11.78
C ARG A 376 45.71 35.76 -12.73
N HIS A 377 45.57 35.50 -14.05
CA HIS A 377 45.84 36.49 -15.10
C HIS A 377 45.20 36.13 -16.45
N ARG A 378 44.99 37.18 -17.25
CA ARG A 378 44.23 37.32 -18.52
C ARG A 378 44.95 36.79 -19.76
N SER A 379 44.15 36.55 -20.83
CA SER A 379 44.44 36.60 -22.30
C SER A 379 45.65 35.80 -22.80
N SER A 380 45.67 35.00 -23.85
CA SER A 380 45.05 34.88 -25.19
C SER A 380 45.36 33.41 -25.62
N SER A 381 44.77 32.71 -26.58
CA SER A 381 44.43 33.01 -27.98
C SER A 381 43.67 31.79 -28.51
N CYS A 382 42.70 32.02 -29.40
CA CYS A 382 42.06 30.97 -30.18
C CYS A 382 43.06 30.28 -31.12
N CYS A 383 42.99 28.95 -31.21
CA CYS A 383 43.38 28.20 -32.41
C CYS A 383 42.37 27.07 -32.61
N CYS A 384 41.43 27.28 -33.53
CA CYS A 384 40.62 26.23 -34.13
C CYS A 384 41.38 25.65 -35.32
N THR A 385 41.49 24.32 -35.40
CA THR A 385 41.78 23.61 -36.65
C THR A 385 40.91 22.37 -36.75
N LYS A 386 39.98 22.38 -37.72
CA LYS A 386 39.34 21.19 -38.31
C LYS A 386 40.25 20.68 -39.42
N PRO A 387 40.36 19.36 -39.60
CA PRO A 387 39.94 18.74 -40.86
C PRO A 387 39.17 17.43 -40.56
N GLY A 388 38.29 16.87 -41.37
CA GLY A 388 38.07 16.91 -42.82
C GLY A 388 37.54 15.52 -43.17
N ASN A 389 36.43 15.44 -43.89
CA ASN A 389 35.70 14.21 -44.23
C ASN A 389 36.51 13.24 -45.12
N GLY A 390 36.25 11.94 -44.94
CA GLY A 390 36.12 10.96 -46.02
C GLY A 390 37.22 9.91 -46.14
N VAL A 391 36.85 8.62 -46.07
CA VAL A 391 36.85 7.64 -47.19
C VAL A 391 36.39 6.26 -46.66
N PHE A 392 35.39 5.68 -47.33
CA PHE A 392 34.91 4.29 -47.19
C PHE A 392 35.85 3.28 -47.88
N PRO A 393 35.97 2.02 -47.42
CA PRO A 393 36.51 0.95 -48.25
C PRO A 393 35.40 0.17 -48.97
N ARG A 394 35.61 -0.08 -50.26
CA ARG A 394 34.86 -1.05 -51.07
C ARG A 394 35.36 -2.47 -50.79
N LYS A 395 34.42 -3.42 -50.93
CA LYS A 395 34.63 -4.87 -50.99
C LYS A 395 35.63 -5.27 -52.09
N ASN A 396 36.40 -6.32 -51.82
CA ASN A 396 36.45 -7.51 -52.65
C ASN A 396 36.09 -8.71 -51.78
#